data_AF-A0A8T0BSP8-F1
#
_entry.id   AF-A0A8T0BSP8-F1
#
_cell.length_a   1.000
_cell.length_b   1.000
_cell.length_c   1.000
_cell.angle_alpha   90.00
_cell.angle_beta   90.00
_cell.angle_gamma   90.00
#
_symmetry.space_group_name_H-M   'P 1'
#
loop_
_entity.id
_entity.type
_entity.pdbx_description
1 polymer ?
#
loop_
_entity_poly.entity_id
_entity_poly.type
_entity_poly.pdbx_seq_one_letter_code
_entity_poly.pdbx_strand_id
1 'polypeptide(L)'
;MAAALYKFPNLPKYLWVHGYTTRHLRDKTRGQLPKSSSNSENMSLSAKDKETVKAFWAKAAPKAEDIGAETLYRMLTVYPQTKTYFSHWKDLSYGSAQVRKHGKTVLGGVGEAVSKIDDLTNGLLSLSELHAFQLRVDPANFKILGHNLLVVLAATFPDDFTAEVHVSMDKFLAAVALALSEKYR
;
A
#
# COMPACT_ATOMS: atom_id res chain seq x y z
N MET A 1 3.44 16.15 -19.52
CA MET A 1 3.85 15.22 -18.45
C MET A 1 5.03 15.81 -17.67
N ALA A 2 4.88 17.04 -17.12
CA ALA A 2 6.03 17.83 -16.63
C ALA A 2 5.61 18.91 -15.58
N ALA A 3 4.78 18.54 -14.60
CA ALA A 3 4.24 19.50 -13.61
C ALA A 3 4.40 19.06 -12.14
N ALA A 4 5.13 17.97 -11.86
CA ALA A 4 5.25 17.38 -10.52
C ALA A 4 6.63 17.57 -9.85
N LEU A 5 7.58 18.26 -10.50
CA LEU A 5 8.98 18.34 -10.06
C LEU A 5 9.31 19.53 -9.12
N TYR A 6 8.31 20.32 -8.70
CA TYR A 6 8.53 21.57 -7.95
C TYR A 6 8.31 21.49 -6.43
N LYS A 7 8.40 20.30 -5.81
CA LYS A 7 8.20 20.14 -4.35
C LYS A 7 9.25 19.33 -3.56
N PHE A 8 10.29 18.76 -4.18
CA PHE A 8 11.30 17.96 -3.45
C PHE A 8 12.72 18.19 -3.98
N PRO A 9 13.49 19.16 -3.44
CA PRO A 9 14.86 19.42 -3.90
C PRO A 9 15.90 18.39 -3.42
N ASN A 10 15.59 17.54 -2.41
CA ASN A 10 16.55 16.65 -1.75
C ASN A 10 16.04 15.19 -1.58
N LEU A 11 15.74 14.48 -2.67
CA LEU A 11 15.54 13.02 -2.65
C LEU A 11 16.75 12.28 -3.24
N PRO A 12 17.32 11.27 -2.54
CA PRO A 12 18.43 10.48 -3.07
C PRO A 12 18.07 9.71 -4.36
N LYS A 13 18.92 9.80 -5.38
CA LYS A 13 18.67 9.29 -6.74
C LYS A 13 18.71 7.76 -6.90
N TYR A 14 18.81 6.98 -5.82
CA TYR A 14 19.22 5.56 -5.87
C TYR A 14 18.07 4.54 -5.80
N LEU A 15 16.81 4.97 -5.91
CA LEU A 15 15.62 4.12 -5.68
C LEU A 15 14.74 3.91 -6.94
N TRP A 16 15.33 3.91 -8.14
CA TRP A 16 14.60 3.70 -9.41
C TRP A 16 15.38 2.94 -10.51
N VAL A 17 15.94 1.77 -10.18
CA VAL A 17 16.38 0.70 -11.13
C VAL A 17 16.57 -0.62 -10.35
N HIS A 18 16.31 -1.84 -10.84
CA HIS A 18 15.80 -2.36 -12.13
C HIS A 18 14.47 -3.14 -11.88
N GLY A 19 13.72 -3.72 -12.83
CA GLY A 19 13.95 -4.05 -14.24
C GLY A 19 14.20 -5.56 -14.44
N TYR A 20 13.27 -6.27 -15.10
CA TYR A 20 13.29 -7.74 -15.22
C TYR A 20 14.33 -8.28 -16.23
N THR A 21 14.59 -9.59 -16.12
CA THR A 21 15.23 -10.52 -17.07
C THR A 21 16.77 -10.65 -17.11
N THR A 22 17.25 -11.83 -16.74
CA THR A 22 18.16 -12.66 -17.56
C THR A 22 17.86 -14.14 -17.29
N ARG A 23 17.67 -14.95 -18.34
CA ARG A 23 17.56 -16.42 -18.30
C ARG A 23 18.78 -17.01 -19.02
N HIS A 24 19.22 -18.20 -18.62
CA HIS A 24 20.42 -18.92 -19.08
C HIS A 24 21.76 -18.40 -18.54
N LEU A 25 22.31 -19.12 -17.55
CA LEU A 25 23.42 -20.06 -17.79
C LEU A 25 23.26 -21.25 -16.82
N ARG A 26 23.63 -22.46 -17.26
CA ARG A 26 23.52 -23.72 -16.49
C ARG A 26 24.77 -24.55 -16.75
N ASP A 27 25.72 -24.61 -15.80
CA ASP A 27 26.41 -25.88 -15.53
C ASP A 27 27.02 -25.98 -14.11
N LYS A 28 27.45 -27.20 -13.77
CA LYS A 28 27.79 -27.73 -12.44
C LYS A 28 28.78 -26.92 -11.57
N THR A 29 28.37 -26.70 -10.33
CA THR A 29 29.08 -27.24 -9.13
C THR A 29 28.06 -27.59 -8.06
N ARG A 30 27.87 -28.89 -7.77
CA ARG A 30 26.82 -29.38 -6.86
C ARG A 30 27.30 -29.39 -5.39
N GLY A 31 27.61 -28.20 -4.87
CA GLY A 31 27.67 -27.98 -3.43
C GLY A 31 26.25 -28.07 -2.83
N GLN A 32 26.10 -28.65 -1.65
CA GLN A 32 24.81 -28.68 -0.96
C GLN A 32 24.48 -27.27 -0.45
N LEU A 33 23.61 -26.57 -1.18
CA LEU A 33 22.97 -25.36 -0.70
C LEU A 33 22.23 -25.69 0.61
N PRO A 34 22.33 -24.85 1.65
CA PRO A 34 21.49 -25.01 2.83
C PRO A 34 20.03 -24.97 2.37
N LYS A 35 19.18 -25.85 2.93
CA LYS A 35 17.74 -25.78 2.71
C LYS A 35 17.29 -24.38 3.10
N SER A 36 16.86 -23.57 2.14
CA SER A 36 16.13 -22.35 2.45
C SER A 36 14.87 -22.79 3.19
N SER A 37 14.80 -22.48 4.49
CA SER A 37 13.52 -22.31 5.15
C SER A 37 12.70 -21.38 4.25
N SER A 38 11.45 -21.75 3.98
CA SER A 38 10.52 -20.80 3.39
C SER A 38 10.40 -19.63 4.37
N ASN A 39 10.91 -18.45 4.00
CA ASN A 39 10.77 -17.22 4.79
C ASN A 39 9.30 -16.74 4.76
N SER A 40 8.41 -17.50 5.40
CA SER A 40 7.11 -17.03 5.89
C SER A 40 7.27 -16.20 7.17
N GLU A 41 8.45 -16.21 7.79
CA GLU A 41 8.75 -15.51 9.05
C GLU A 41 8.72 -13.97 8.98
N ASN A 42 8.74 -13.38 7.78
CA ASN A 42 8.92 -11.92 7.61
C ASN A 42 7.65 -11.13 7.22
N MET A 43 6.46 -11.70 7.39
CA MET A 43 5.17 -11.04 7.09
C MET A 43 4.28 -10.81 8.32
N SER A 44 4.70 -11.24 9.51
CA SER A 44 3.98 -10.98 10.76
C SER A 44 4.41 -9.65 11.37
N LEU A 45 3.45 -8.87 11.88
CA LEU A 45 3.73 -7.60 12.54
C LEU A 45 4.23 -7.85 13.96
N SER A 46 5.46 -7.40 14.27
CA SER A 46 5.96 -7.43 15.65
C SER A 46 5.15 -6.50 16.55
N ALA A 47 5.21 -6.70 17.87
CA ALA A 47 4.57 -5.79 18.84
C ALA A 47 5.00 -4.34 18.60
N LYS A 48 6.30 -4.11 18.35
CA LYS A 48 6.84 -2.80 17.99
C LYS A 48 6.26 -2.24 16.69
N ASP A 49 6.16 -3.05 15.62
CA ASP A 49 5.52 -2.60 14.37
C ASP A 49 4.07 -2.15 14.61
N LYS A 50 3.31 -2.91 15.42
CA LYS A 50 1.92 -2.58 15.77
C LYS A 50 1.81 -1.28 16.57
N GLU A 51 2.67 -1.08 17.56
CA GLU A 51 2.74 0.14 18.36
C GLU A 51 3.08 1.37 17.50
N THR A 52 4.12 1.27 16.67
CA THR A 52 4.53 2.33 15.74
C THR A 52 3.43 2.68 14.75
N VAL A 53 2.72 1.69 14.19
CA VAL A 53 1.55 1.90 13.31
C VAL A 53 0.40 2.58 14.06
N LYS A 54 0.02 2.10 15.26
CA LYS A 54 -1.05 2.71 16.07
C LYS A 54 -0.72 4.18 16.41
N ALA A 55 0.51 4.45 16.85
CA ALA A 55 0.97 5.78 17.22
C ALA A 55 1.06 6.75 16.04
N PHE A 56 1.56 6.31 14.88
CA PHE A 56 1.61 7.14 13.68
C PHE A 56 0.22 7.36 13.08
N TRP A 57 -0.63 6.33 13.05
CA TRP A 57 -2.01 6.47 12.56
C TRP A 57 -2.84 7.46 13.37
N ALA A 58 -2.62 7.57 14.69
CA ALA A 58 -3.27 8.60 15.51
C ALA A 58 -2.95 10.04 15.05
N LYS A 59 -1.76 10.28 14.46
CA LYS A 59 -1.40 11.57 13.83
C LYS A 59 -1.99 11.73 12.43
N ALA A 60 -2.13 10.63 11.69
CA ALA A 60 -2.67 10.62 10.33
C ALA A 60 -4.20 10.74 10.27
N ALA A 61 -4.93 10.13 11.20
CA ALA A 61 -6.38 9.99 11.16
C ALA A 61 -7.15 11.34 11.07
N PRO A 62 -6.76 12.44 11.75
CA PRO A 62 -7.41 13.74 11.58
C PRO A 62 -7.33 14.32 10.16
N LYS A 63 -6.35 13.87 9.33
CA LYS A 63 -6.15 14.28 7.94
C LYS A 63 -6.59 13.22 6.92
N ALA A 64 -7.29 12.18 7.36
CA ALA A 64 -7.62 11.00 6.54
C ALA A 64 -8.37 11.30 5.23
N GLU A 65 -9.22 12.34 5.20
CA GLU A 65 -9.95 12.73 3.98
C GLU A 65 -9.02 13.27 2.89
N ASP A 66 -8.08 14.15 3.24
CA ASP A 66 -7.14 14.75 2.29
C ASP A 66 -6.05 13.75 1.88
N ILE A 67 -5.52 12.98 2.84
CA ILE A 67 -4.57 11.89 2.57
C ILE A 67 -5.19 10.86 1.61
N GLY A 68 -6.45 10.49 1.83
CA GLY A 68 -7.16 9.53 0.98
C GLY A 68 -7.43 10.06 -0.43
N ALA A 69 -7.84 11.33 -0.54
CA ALA A 69 -8.05 11.99 -1.83
C ALA A 69 -6.75 12.06 -2.65
N GLU A 70 -5.62 12.44 -2.03
CA GLU A 70 -4.33 12.50 -2.70
C GLU A 70 -3.80 11.11 -3.05
N THR A 71 -3.92 10.13 -2.15
CA THR A 71 -3.51 8.73 -2.37
C THR A 71 -4.22 8.14 -3.59
N LEU A 72 -5.54 8.28 -3.65
CA LEU A 72 -6.35 7.77 -4.74
C LEU A 72 -6.04 8.48 -6.07
N TYR A 73 -5.91 9.82 -6.05
CA TYR A 73 -5.53 10.59 -7.24
C TYR A 73 -4.15 10.19 -7.79
N ARG A 74 -3.14 10.02 -6.91
CA ARG A 74 -1.80 9.56 -7.30
C ARG A 74 -1.85 8.18 -7.92
N MET A 75 -2.58 7.24 -7.31
CA MET A 75 -2.78 5.91 -7.87
C MET A 75 -3.38 5.97 -9.28
N LEU A 76 -4.50 6.68 -9.45
CA LEU A 76 -5.17 6.83 -10.75
C LEU A 76 -4.29 7.51 -11.80
N THR A 77 -3.40 8.42 -11.40
CA THR A 77 -2.53 9.18 -12.30
C THR A 77 -1.29 8.40 -12.72
N VAL A 78 -0.60 7.75 -11.77
CA VAL A 78 0.68 7.06 -11.98
C VAL A 78 0.46 5.62 -12.48
N TYR A 79 -0.64 4.99 -12.09
CA TYR A 79 -1.00 3.61 -12.43
C TYR A 79 -2.33 3.58 -13.21
N PRO A 80 -2.36 4.04 -14.47
CA PRO A 80 -3.59 4.28 -15.22
C PRO A 80 -4.44 3.01 -15.45
N GLN A 81 -3.86 1.81 -15.35
CA GLN A 81 -4.61 0.55 -15.39
C GLN A 81 -5.63 0.43 -14.25
N THR A 82 -5.40 1.09 -13.11
CA THR A 82 -6.32 1.12 -11.97
C THR A 82 -7.61 1.89 -12.26
N LYS A 83 -7.62 2.77 -13.28
CA LYS A 83 -8.83 3.52 -13.69
C LYS A 83 -9.97 2.62 -14.18
N THR A 84 -9.67 1.39 -14.61
CA THR A 84 -10.67 0.43 -15.11
C THR A 84 -11.80 0.19 -14.10
N TYR A 85 -11.45 0.03 -12.81
CA TYR A 85 -12.40 -0.11 -11.69
C TYR A 85 -13.26 1.15 -11.44
N PHE A 86 -12.84 2.31 -11.94
CA PHE A 86 -13.49 3.61 -11.75
C PHE A 86 -14.07 4.20 -13.04
N SER A 87 -14.21 3.38 -14.09
CA SER A 87 -14.77 3.76 -15.40
C SER A 87 -16.19 4.35 -15.36
N HIS A 88 -16.92 4.13 -14.27
CA HIS A 88 -18.25 4.68 -14.01
C HIS A 88 -18.22 6.12 -13.41
N TRP A 89 -17.04 6.68 -13.13
CA TRP A 89 -16.89 8.05 -12.64
C TRP A 89 -16.72 9.03 -13.80
N LYS A 90 -17.39 10.19 -13.69
CA LYS A 90 -17.31 11.26 -14.68
C LYS A 90 -16.06 12.12 -14.49
N ASP A 91 -15.53 12.18 -13.26
CA ASP A 91 -14.38 13.02 -12.93
C ASP A 91 -13.39 12.30 -12.00
N LEU A 92 -12.21 12.01 -12.56
CA LEU A 92 -11.05 11.41 -11.89
C LEU A 92 -9.96 12.45 -11.52
N SER A 93 -10.26 13.75 -11.64
CA SER A 93 -9.32 14.83 -11.32
C SER A 93 -8.99 14.91 -9.83
N TYR A 94 -7.88 15.57 -9.51
CA TYR A 94 -7.54 15.89 -8.13
C TYR A 94 -8.61 16.80 -7.53
N GLY A 95 -9.09 16.44 -6.33
CA GLY A 95 -10.14 17.18 -5.64
C GLY A 95 -11.57 16.90 -6.12
N SER A 96 -11.79 16.03 -7.12
CA SER A 96 -13.16 15.69 -7.55
C SER A 96 -13.98 15.12 -6.40
N ALA A 97 -15.28 15.39 -6.38
CA ALA A 97 -16.18 14.89 -5.33
C ALA A 97 -16.15 13.35 -5.22
N GLN A 98 -15.93 12.65 -6.35
CA GLN A 98 -15.86 11.19 -6.41
C GLN A 98 -14.55 10.69 -5.78
N VAL A 99 -13.41 11.29 -6.16
CA VAL A 99 -12.08 10.98 -5.61
C VAL A 99 -12.02 11.28 -4.11
N ARG A 100 -12.50 12.45 -3.66
CA ARG A 100 -12.53 12.80 -2.22
C ARG A 100 -13.40 11.84 -1.41
N LYS A 101 -14.62 11.54 -1.88
CA LYS A 101 -15.54 10.62 -1.19
C LYS A 101 -14.96 9.22 -1.04
N HIS A 102 -14.41 8.65 -2.12
CA HIS A 102 -13.87 7.29 -2.07
C HIS A 102 -12.51 7.22 -1.37
N GLY A 103 -11.67 8.25 -1.49
CA GLY A 103 -10.44 8.37 -0.71
C GLY A 103 -10.70 8.32 0.80
N LYS A 104 -11.75 9.01 1.25
CA LYS A 104 -12.25 8.90 2.64
C LYS A 104 -12.69 7.49 3.01
N THR A 105 -13.42 6.79 2.13
CA THR A 105 -13.82 5.38 2.34
C THR A 105 -12.61 4.46 2.48
N VAL A 106 -11.60 4.61 1.61
CA VAL A 106 -10.36 3.81 1.65
C VAL A 106 -9.62 4.04 2.97
N LEU A 107 -9.42 5.28 3.39
CA LEU A 107 -8.72 5.59 4.64
C LEU A 107 -9.55 5.22 5.89
N GLY A 108 -10.87 5.14 5.77
CA GLY A 108 -11.74 4.50 6.76
C GLY A 108 -11.42 3.01 6.93
N GLY A 109 -11.28 2.27 5.83
CA GLY A 109 -10.87 0.86 5.85
C GLY A 109 -9.44 0.64 6.38
N VAL A 110 -8.52 1.58 6.13
CA VAL A 110 -7.18 1.57 6.76
C VAL A 110 -7.29 1.78 8.28
N GLY A 111 -8.16 2.69 8.74
CA GLY A 111 -8.42 2.90 10.17
C GLY A 111 -9.06 1.69 10.85
N GLU A 112 -9.99 1.02 10.16
CA GLU A 112 -10.53 -0.27 10.60
C GLU A 112 -9.41 -1.31 10.74
N ALA A 113 -8.54 -1.45 9.73
CA ALA A 113 -7.39 -2.34 9.78
C ALA A 113 -6.43 -2.03 10.95
N VAL A 114 -6.18 -0.76 11.29
CA VAL A 114 -5.39 -0.40 12.48
C VAL A 114 -6.09 -0.84 13.77
N SER A 115 -7.43 -0.75 13.84
CA SER A 115 -8.21 -1.26 14.98
C SER A 115 -8.21 -2.79 15.09
N LYS A 116 -7.97 -3.50 13.97
CA LYS A 116 -7.93 -4.97 13.85
C LYS A 116 -6.51 -5.53 13.68
N ILE A 117 -5.47 -4.72 13.91
CA ILE A 117 -4.07 -5.06 13.58
C ILE A 117 -3.50 -6.30 14.31
N ASP A 118 -4.20 -6.77 15.34
CA ASP A 118 -3.87 -7.99 16.06
C ASP A 118 -4.40 -9.28 15.38
N ASP A 119 -5.45 -9.17 14.56
CA ASP A 119 -5.99 -10.24 13.68
C ASP A 119 -6.64 -9.61 12.43
N LEU A 120 -5.79 -9.30 11.43
CA LEU A 120 -6.23 -8.65 10.20
C LEU A 120 -7.08 -9.58 9.31
N THR A 121 -6.80 -10.87 9.29
CA THR A 121 -7.47 -11.83 8.40
C THR A 121 -8.94 -12.01 8.79
N ASN A 122 -9.24 -12.22 10.07
CA ASN A 122 -10.64 -12.29 10.52
C ASN A 122 -11.24 -10.88 10.64
N GLY A 123 -10.44 -9.89 11.07
CA GLY A 123 -10.91 -8.52 11.25
C GLY A 123 -11.35 -7.81 9.98
N LEU A 124 -10.79 -8.17 8.81
CA LEU A 124 -11.13 -7.60 7.50
C LEU A 124 -11.94 -8.56 6.61
N LEU A 125 -12.48 -9.65 7.17
CA LEU A 125 -13.16 -10.73 6.42
C LEU A 125 -14.22 -10.20 5.44
N SER A 126 -15.19 -9.41 5.93
CA SER A 126 -16.26 -8.85 5.08
C SER A 126 -15.74 -7.88 4.02
N LEU A 127 -14.61 -7.20 4.29
CA LEU A 127 -13.96 -6.32 3.32
C LEU A 127 -13.21 -7.12 2.24
N SER A 128 -12.64 -8.28 2.58
CA SER A 128 -12.11 -9.24 1.61
C SER A 128 -13.21 -9.80 0.71
N GLU A 129 -14.34 -10.24 1.29
CA GLU A 129 -15.50 -10.76 0.53
C GLU A 129 -16.09 -9.72 -0.43
N LEU A 130 -16.22 -8.46 0.00
CA LEU A 130 -16.65 -7.34 -0.85
C LEU A 130 -15.72 -7.18 -2.06
N HIS A 131 -14.41 -7.16 -1.83
CA HIS A 131 -13.43 -6.97 -2.90
C HIS A 131 -13.34 -8.19 -3.82
N ALA A 132 -13.39 -9.41 -3.28
CA ALA A 132 -13.28 -10.65 -4.03
C ALA A 132 -14.50 -10.93 -4.91
N PHE A 133 -15.70 -10.87 -4.35
CA PHE A 133 -16.90 -11.39 -5.03
C PHE A 133 -17.69 -10.31 -5.77
N GLN A 134 -17.79 -9.10 -5.19
CA GLN A 134 -18.57 -8.00 -5.77
C GLN A 134 -17.72 -7.07 -6.63
N LEU A 135 -16.63 -6.51 -6.10
CA LEU A 135 -15.81 -5.52 -6.82
C LEU A 135 -14.80 -6.17 -7.80
N ARG A 136 -14.39 -7.41 -7.52
CA ARG A 136 -13.45 -8.22 -8.31
C ARG A 136 -12.16 -7.48 -8.67
N VAL A 137 -11.61 -6.74 -7.71
CA VAL A 137 -10.35 -5.99 -7.88
C VAL A 137 -9.18 -6.99 -7.91
N ASP A 138 -8.27 -6.92 -8.88
CA ASP A 138 -7.11 -7.82 -8.87
C ASP A 138 -6.24 -7.53 -7.63
N PRO A 139 -5.91 -8.54 -6.79
CA PRO A 139 -5.10 -8.39 -5.57
C PRO A 139 -3.79 -7.61 -5.72
N ALA A 140 -3.18 -7.59 -6.91
CA ALA A 140 -1.99 -6.80 -7.18
C ALA A 140 -2.20 -5.29 -6.95
N ASN A 141 -3.43 -4.78 -7.13
CA ASN A 141 -3.73 -3.36 -6.98
C ASN A 141 -3.71 -2.90 -5.50
N PHE A 142 -3.91 -3.78 -4.52
CA PHE A 142 -3.81 -3.40 -3.11
C PHE A 142 -2.40 -2.92 -2.75
N LYS A 143 -1.37 -3.55 -3.32
CA LYS A 143 0.03 -3.14 -3.13
C LYS A 143 0.33 -1.80 -3.82
N ILE A 144 -0.29 -1.55 -4.97
CA ILE A 144 -0.19 -0.26 -5.68
C ILE A 144 -0.81 0.85 -4.82
N LEU A 145 -1.99 0.62 -4.26
CA LEU A 145 -2.65 1.57 -3.36
C LEU A 145 -1.81 1.83 -2.10
N GLY A 146 -1.29 0.77 -1.47
CA GLY A 146 -0.40 0.86 -0.30
C GLY A 146 0.86 1.70 -0.58
N HIS A 147 1.52 1.48 -1.72
CA HIS A 147 2.67 2.29 -2.13
C HIS A 147 2.32 3.78 -2.29
N ASN A 148 1.21 4.10 -2.95
CA ASN A 148 0.77 5.50 -3.09
C ASN A 148 0.43 6.13 -1.73
N LEU A 149 -0.11 5.36 -0.79
CA LEU A 149 -0.38 5.82 0.57
C LEU A 149 0.91 6.15 1.33
N LEU A 150 1.93 5.28 1.27
CA LEU A 150 3.25 5.56 1.88
C LEU A 150 3.86 6.86 1.34
N VAL A 151 3.77 7.11 0.03
CA VAL A 151 4.25 8.35 -0.60
C VAL A 151 3.51 9.58 -0.06
N VAL A 152 2.19 9.52 0.14
CA VAL A 152 1.41 10.65 0.69
C VAL A 152 1.70 10.86 2.17
N LEU A 153 1.83 9.78 2.95
CA LEU A 153 2.19 9.86 4.37
C LEU A 153 3.56 10.51 4.58
N ALA A 154 4.57 10.09 3.79
CA ALA A 154 5.90 10.70 3.79
C ALA A 154 5.86 12.20 3.42
N ALA A 155 5.04 12.57 2.43
CA ALA A 155 4.91 13.97 1.99
C ALA A 155 4.11 14.86 2.98
N THR A 156 3.19 14.26 3.74
CA THR A 156 2.30 14.97 4.68
C THR A 156 2.90 15.12 6.07
N PHE A 157 3.83 14.21 6.45
CA PHE A 157 4.46 14.14 7.76
C PHE A 157 5.98 13.96 7.65
N PRO A 158 6.72 14.87 6.99
CA PRO A 158 8.15 14.69 6.72
C PRO A 158 9.00 14.50 7.99
N ASP A 159 8.61 15.12 9.10
CA ASP A 159 9.33 15.05 10.39
C ASP A 159 8.94 13.82 11.23
N ASP A 160 7.71 13.29 11.07
CA ASP A 160 7.24 12.11 11.80
C ASP A 160 7.46 10.79 11.04
N PHE A 161 7.56 10.83 9.70
CA PHE A 161 7.67 9.65 8.85
C PHE A 161 9.12 9.14 8.77
N THR A 162 9.63 8.74 9.93
CA THR A 162 10.99 8.19 10.08
C THR A 162 11.15 6.85 9.35
N ALA A 163 12.40 6.39 9.18
CA ALA A 163 12.68 5.08 8.61
C ALA A 163 11.99 3.91 9.36
N GLU A 164 11.81 4.04 10.68
CA GLU A 164 11.07 3.05 11.48
C GLU A 164 9.58 3.07 11.15
N VAL A 165 8.96 4.25 11.14
CA VAL A 165 7.54 4.43 10.75
C VAL A 165 7.30 3.90 9.34
N HIS A 166 8.20 4.20 8.39
CA HIS A 166 8.10 3.72 7.02
C HIS A 166 8.09 2.19 6.95
N VAL A 167 9.05 1.50 7.59
CA VAL A 167 9.13 0.03 7.58
C VAL A 167 7.91 -0.61 8.25
N SER A 168 7.47 -0.10 9.41
CA SER A 168 6.30 -0.66 10.10
C SER A 168 4.99 -0.40 9.34
N MET A 169 4.83 0.76 8.70
CA MET A 169 3.68 1.06 7.83
C MET A 169 3.67 0.22 6.55
N ASP A 170 4.83 -0.01 5.92
CA ASP A 170 4.94 -0.85 4.71
C ASP A 170 4.56 -2.31 5.01
N LYS A 171 5.13 -2.90 6.07
CA LYS A 171 4.72 -4.23 6.57
C LYS A 171 3.21 -4.30 6.85
N PHE A 172 2.67 -3.28 7.51
CA PHE A 172 1.24 -3.23 7.84
C PHE A 172 0.37 -3.19 6.58
N LEU A 173 0.67 -2.33 5.62
CA LEU A 173 -0.08 -2.24 4.37
C LEU A 173 0.08 -3.51 3.52
N ALA A 174 1.24 -4.17 3.56
CA ALA A 174 1.43 -5.48 2.93
C ALA A 174 0.62 -6.60 3.61
N ALA A 175 0.49 -6.58 4.94
CA ALA A 175 -0.37 -7.50 5.69
C ALA A 175 -1.87 -7.23 5.45
N VAL A 176 -2.29 -5.96 5.35
CA VAL A 176 -3.65 -5.58 4.96
C VAL A 176 -3.95 -6.04 3.53
N ALA A 177 -3.03 -5.85 2.58
CA ALA A 177 -3.19 -6.35 1.22
C ALA A 177 -3.33 -7.88 1.18
N LEU A 178 -2.60 -8.62 2.04
CA LEU A 178 -2.74 -10.07 2.18
C LEU A 178 -4.11 -10.45 2.74
N ALA A 179 -4.55 -9.84 3.84
CA ALA A 179 -5.86 -10.10 4.45
C ALA A 179 -7.04 -9.80 3.51
N LEU A 180 -6.97 -8.70 2.75
CA LEU A 180 -7.97 -8.39 1.71
C LEU A 180 -7.98 -9.42 0.57
N SER A 181 -6.86 -10.11 0.32
CA SER A 181 -6.73 -11.14 -0.71
C SER A 181 -7.23 -12.53 -0.29
N GLU A 182 -7.61 -12.73 0.98
CA GLU A 182 -7.91 -14.05 1.55
C GLU A 182 -9.04 -14.79 0.80
N LYS A 183 -10.12 -14.09 0.43
CA LYS A 183 -11.31 -14.70 -0.20
C LYS A 183 -11.28 -14.77 -1.74
N TYR A 184 -10.11 -14.62 -2.34
CA TYR A 184 -9.95 -14.70 -3.80
C TYR A 184 -9.74 -16.13 -4.35
N ARG A 185 -9.73 -17.15 -3.48
CA ARG A 185 -9.48 -18.57 -3.82
C ARG A 185 -10.35 -19.50 -2.99
#